data_AF-A0A522RJJ0-F1
#
_entry.id   AF-A0A522RJJ0-F1
#
_cell.length_a   1.000
_cell.length_b   1.000
_cell.length_c   1.000
_cell.angle_alpha   90.00
_cell.angle_beta   90.00
_cell.angle_gamma   90.00
#
_symmetry.space_group_name_H-M   'P 1'
#
loop_
_entity.id
_entity.type
_entity.pdbx_description
1 polymer ?
#
loop_
_entity_poly.entity_id
_entity_poly.type
_entity_poly.pdbx_seq_one_letter_code
_entity_poly.pdbx_strand_id
1 'polypeptide(L)'
;MKYKIAYIDEDKGWMNTFYHTFKSDFEIIRVEVNSESSVEAILNLLLASGIDAIVTDYLLEENADVPFNGNRIIEEINRIKPYFPIVMLTSYPTQAIRHTDDVHIIYSKDILTVENDKDKEELEVFKTKIQSNIYNYYKKIDNTNDRIEQLVEKRNNQGLEISEEEELTKLYILFDELNPDGKDLPANLIHRDSISKLNEFVNETKEILKELKKLNKNK
;
A
#
# COMPACT_ATOMS: atom_id res chain seq x y z
N MET A 1 15.73 -13.77 -2.20
CA MET A 1 15.50 -12.51 -2.94
C MET A 1 15.46 -11.39 -1.92
N LYS A 2 15.92 -10.19 -2.29
CA LYS A 2 15.74 -8.99 -1.48
C LYS A 2 14.44 -8.32 -1.90
N TYR A 3 13.71 -7.74 -0.96
CA TYR A 3 12.59 -6.87 -1.30
C TYR A 3 13.08 -5.62 -2.02
N LYS A 4 12.28 -5.14 -2.96
CA LYS A 4 12.56 -3.97 -3.77
C LYS A 4 11.82 -2.76 -3.19
N ILE A 5 12.54 -1.72 -2.79
CA ILE A 5 11.95 -0.53 -2.18
C ILE A 5 12.28 0.71 -3.01
N ALA A 6 11.33 1.63 -3.12
CA ALA A 6 11.60 2.96 -3.66
C ALA A 6 11.92 3.95 -2.54
N TYR A 7 12.97 4.75 -2.71
CA TYR A 7 13.27 5.91 -1.88
C TYR A 7 13.06 7.18 -2.68
N ILE A 8 12.18 8.05 -2.19
CA ILE A 8 11.77 9.31 -2.84
C ILE A 8 12.26 10.47 -1.99
N ASP A 9 13.10 11.32 -2.57
CA ASP A 9 13.71 12.46 -1.90
C ASP A 9 14.21 13.44 -2.98
N GLU A 10 14.26 14.72 -2.65
CA GLU A 10 14.84 15.76 -3.49
C GLU A 10 16.36 15.93 -3.28
N ASP A 11 16.88 15.50 -2.12
CA ASP A 11 18.28 15.67 -1.75
C ASP A 11 19.13 14.44 -2.11
N LYS A 12 20.06 14.62 -3.04
CA LYS A 12 20.99 13.56 -3.50
C LYS A 12 21.87 13.00 -2.39
N GLY A 13 22.21 13.80 -1.39
CA GLY A 13 22.97 13.37 -0.22
C GLY A 13 22.18 12.34 0.57
N TRP A 14 20.93 12.66 0.93
CA TRP A 14 20.02 11.74 1.61
C TRP A 14 19.74 10.49 0.79
N MET A 15 19.53 10.62 -0.52
CA MET A 15 19.37 9.46 -1.40
C MET A 15 20.57 8.51 -1.38
N ASN A 16 21.79 9.07 -1.36
CA ASN A 16 23.00 8.27 -1.29
C ASN A 16 23.17 7.64 0.10
N THR A 17 22.97 8.40 1.17
CA THR A 17 23.00 7.88 2.55
C THR A 17 22.03 6.71 2.69
N PHE A 18 20.77 6.88 2.29
CA PHE A 18 19.77 5.82 2.30
C PHE A 18 20.22 4.60 1.48
N TYR A 19 20.70 4.81 0.25
CA TYR A 19 21.19 3.71 -0.59
C TYR A 19 22.31 2.92 0.10
N HIS A 20 23.31 3.59 0.64
CA HIS A 20 24.45 2.94 1.29
C HIS A 20 24.05 2.19 2.56
N THR A 21 23.09 2.72 3.31
CA THR A 21 22.59 2.13 4.56
C THR A 21 21.73 0.88 4.34
N PHE A 22 20.97 0.81 3.24
CA PHE A 22 19.95 -0.24 3.03
C PHE A 22 20.28 -1.24 1.90
N LYS A 23 21.24 -0.97 1.00
CA LYS A 23 21.52 -1.85 -0.16
C LYS A 23 21.94 -3.28 0.18
N SER A 24 22.45 -3.52 1.40
CA SER A 24 22.76 -4.85 1.91
C SER A 24 21.52 -5.71 2.12
N ASP A 25 20.38 -5.07 2.38
CA ASP A 25 19.15 -5.71 2.85
C ASP A 25 18.04 -5.65 1.78
N PHE A 26 18.05 -4.60 0.95
CA PHE A 26 17.02 -4.32 -0.06
C PHE A 26 17.62 -4.06 -1.45
N GLU A 27 16.82 -4.27 -2.49
CA GLU A 27 17.05 -3.67 -3.80
C GLU A 27 16.42 -2.27 -3.79
N ILE A 28 17.17 -1.23 -4.15
CA ILE A 28 16.72 0.16 -3.95
C ILE A 28 16.56 0.86 -5.29
N ILE A 29 15.36 1.37 -5.53
CA ILE A 29 15.08 2.37 -6.57
C ILE A 29 15.18 3.75 -5.93
N ARG A 30 15.99 4.61 -6.52
CA ARG A 30 16.13 6.01 -6.12
C ARG A 30 15.27 6.86 -7.05
N VAL A 31 14.34 7.62 -6.49
CA VAL A 31 13.45 8.52 -7.22
C VAL A 31 13.77 9.95 -6.79
N GLU A 32 14.55 10.64 -7.61
CA GLU A 32 14.92 12.04 -7.37
C GLU A 32 13.74 12.94 -7.72
N VAL A 33 13.35 13.81 -6.78
CA VAL A 33 12.33 14.84 -7.01
C VAL A 33 13.04 16.15 -7.39
N ASN A 34 12.59 16.75 -8.48
CA ASN A 34 13.10 18.02 -9.00
C ASN A 34 11.95 18.83 -9.64
N SER A 35 12.25 20.01 -10.18
CA SER A 35 11.23 20.94 -10.68
C SER A 35 10.41 20.43 -11.87
N GLU A 36 10.87 19.39 -12.56
CA GLU A 36 10.13 18.72 -13.64
C GLU A 36 9.24 17.58 -13.13
N SER A 37 9.37 17.23 -11.84
CA SER A 37 8.65 16.12 -11.24
C SER A 37 7.18 16.48 -10.99
N SER A 38 6.32 15.50 -11.22
CA SER A 38 4.90 15.56 -10.84
C SER A 38 4.52 14.32 -10.05
N VAL A 39 3.51 14.44 -9.18
CA VAL A 39 2.96 13.30 -8.45
C VAL A 39 2.58 12.18 -9.42
N GLU A 40 1.90 12.51 -10.52
CA GLU A 40 1.49 11.53 -11.53
C GLU A 40 2.68 10.77 -12.15
N ALA A 41 3.75 11.47 -12.54
CA ALA A 41 4.94 10.84 -13.11
C ALA A 41 5.62 9.89 -12.12
N ILE A 42 5.71 10.31 -10.84
CA ILE A 42 6.25 9.49 -9.76
C ILE A 42 5.38 8.25 -9.55
N LEU A 43 4.06 8.40 -9.46
CA LEU A 43 3.13 7.27 -9.29
C LEU A 43 3.26 6.25 -10.42
N ASN A 44 3.30 6.69 -11.67
CA ASN A 44 3.46 5.83 -12.83
C ASN A 44 4.77 5.03 -12.76
N LEU A 45 5.87 5.69 -12.37
CA LEU A 45 7.15 5.03 -12.16
C LEU A 45 7.06 3.95 -11.06
N LEU A 46 6.48 4.28 -9.90
CA LEU A 46 6.36 3.37 -8.76
C LEU A 46 5.53 2.13 -9.11
N LEU A 47 4.39 2.30 -9.76
CA LEU A 47 3.49 1.21 -10.15
C LEU A 47 4.13 0.28 -11.18
N ALA A 48 4.86 0.82 -12.15
CA ALA A 48 5.56 0.04 -13.16
C ALA A 48 6.82 -0.68 -12.64
N SER A 49 7.33 -0.27 -11.48
CA SER A 49 8.65 -0.69 -11.00
C SER A 49 8.66 -2.03 -10.26
N GLY A 50 7.50 -2.62 -9.95
CA GLY A 50 7.41 -3.87 -9.19
C GLY A 50 8.05 -3.77 -7.81
N ILE A 51 7.85 -2.65 -7.13
CA ILE A 51 8.33 -2.41 -5.76
C ILE A 51 7.41 -3.07 -4.74
N ASP A 52 7.98 -3.41 -3.60
CA ASP A 52 7.32 -4.00 -2.44
C ASP A 52 7.01 -2.97 -1.35
N ALA A 53 7.72 -1.83 -1.33
CA ALA A 53 7.46 -0.72 -0.42
C ALA A 53 7.92 0.63 -0.97
N ILE A 54 7.38 1.70 -0.39
CA ILE A 54 7.81 3.09 -0.61
C ILE A 54 8.36 3.66 0.69
N VAL A 55 9.47 4.38 0.59
CA VAL A 55 9.99 5.27 1.61
C VAL A 55 10.08 6.66 0.99
N THR A 56 9.44 7.67 1.59
CA THR A 56 9.45 9.05 1.06
C THR A 56 9.83 10.04 2.14
N ASP A 57 10.58 11.08 1.78
CA ASP A 57 10.65 12.29 2.60
C ASP A 57 9.31 13.03 2.60
N TYR A 58 9.07 13.80 3.65
CA TYR A 58 7.90 14.67 3.75
C TYR A 58 8.07 15.97 2.95
N LEU A 59 9.13 16.73 3.20
CA LEU A 59 9.31 18.11 2.75
C LEU A 59 10.03 18.18 1.39
N LEU A 60 9.45 17.54 0.37
CA LEU A 60 10.02 17.47 -0.97
C LEU A 60 10.13 18.84 -1.65
N GLU A 61 9.26 19.79 -1.29
CA GLU A 61 9.23 21.12 -1.91
C GLU A 61 10.48 21.97 -1.60
N GLU A 62 11.22 21.70 -0.52
CA GLU A 62 12.30 22.56 0.00
C GLU A 62 13.42 22.78 -1.03
N ASN A 63 13.87 21.72 -1.71
CA ASN A 63 14.95 21.82 -2.69
C ASN A 63 14.54 21.45 -4.13
N ALA A 64 13.32 20.95 -4.35
CA ALA A 64 12.87 20.54 -5.69
C ALA A 64 12.07 21.59 -6.46
N ASP A 65 11.61 22.68 -5.83
CA ASP A 65 10.70 23.66 -6.47
C ASP A 65 9.44 23.00 -7.05
N VAL A 66 8.84 22.09 -6.27
CA VAL A 66 7.60 21.38 -6.62
C VAL A 66 6.45 21.80 -5.70
N PRO A 67 5.19 21.81 -6.17
CA PRO A 67 4.05 22.25 -5.37
C PRO A 67 3.46 21.14 -4.49
N PHE A 68 4.24 20.12 -4.13
CA PHE A 68 3.75 18.97 -3.37
C PHE A 68 4.82 18.42 -2.43
N ASN A 69 4.33 17.76 -1.38
CA ASN A 69 5.12 17.08 -0.36
C ASN A 69 4.83 15.57 -0.38
N GLY A 70 5.64 14.78 0.33
CA GLY A 70 5.56 13.33 0.33
C GLY A 70 4.20 12.77 0.78
N ASN A 71 3.51 13.46 1.70
CA ASN A 71 2.15 13.08 2.12
C ASN A 71 1.19 12.97 0.93
N ARG A 72 1.35 13.81 -0.10
CA ARG A 72 0.51 13.76 -1.31
C ARG A 72 0.75 12.48 -2.12
N ILE A 73 2.00 12.02 -2.20
CA ILE A 73 2.34 10.75 -2.86
C ILE A 73 1.71 9.58 -2.09
N ILE A 74 1.80 9.61 -0.75
CA ILE A 74 1.22 8.58 0.12
C ILE A 74 -0.30 8.51 -0.04
N GLU A 75 -0.99 9.65 -0.04
CA GLU A 75 -2.44 9.72 -0.25
C GLU A 75 -2.86 9.08 -1.57
N GLU A 76 -2.17 9.39 -2.66
CA GLU A 76 -2.52 8.88 -3.98
C GLU A 76 -2.16 7.39 -4.13
N ILE A 77 -1.04 6.92 -3.57
CA ILE A 77 -0.75 5.48 -3.52
C ILE A 77 -1.80 4.74 -2.69
N ASN A 78 -2.18 5.24 -1.51
CA ASN A 78 -3.17 4.57 -0.66
C ASN A 78 -4.55 4.48 -1.33
N ARG A 79 -4.89 5.43 -2.21
CA ARG A 79 -6.11 5.36 -3.04
C ARG A 79 -6.04 4.28 -4.11
N ILE A 80 -4.86 4.05 -4.69
CA ILE A 80 -4.65 3.09 -5.77
C ILE A 80 -4.41 1.68 -5.21
N LYS A 81 -3.49 1.55 -4.25
CA LYS A 81 -3.09 0.32 -3.55
C LYS A 81 -3.26 0.48 -2.03
N PRO A 82 -4.49 0.32 -1.52
CA PRO A 82 -4.73 0.24 -0.09
C PRO A 82 -3.80 -0.77 0.60
N TYR A 83 -3.39 -0.45 1.84
CA TYR A 83 -2.50 -1.29 2.67
C TYR A 83 -1.08 -1.50 2.13
N PHE A 84 -0.71 -0.89 1.00
CA PHE A 84 0.63 -1.03 0.46
C PHE A 84 1.68 -0.53 1.47
N PRO A 85 2.82 -1.22 1.65
CA PRO A 85 3.83 -0.82 2.61
C PRO A 85 4.44 0.55 2.28
N ILE A 86 4.19 1.54 3.14
CA ILE A 86 4.70 2.90 3.00
C ILE A 86 5.32 3.35 4.31
N VAL A 87 6.44 4.07 4.22
CA VAL A 87 7.12 4.73 5.33
C VAL A 87 7.44 6.17 4.92
N MET A 88 7.24 7.09 5.84
CA MET A 88 7.71 8.48 5.70
C MET A 88 8.96 8.66 6.57
N LEU A 89 10.06 9.08 5.97
CA LEU A 89 11.33 9.30 6.64
C LEU A 89 11.75 10.75 6.47
N THR A 90 11.66 11.56 7.53
CA THR A 90 11.80 13.02 7.41
C THR A 90 12.61 13.67 8.52
N SER A 91 13.25 14.79 8.23
CA SER A 91 13.86 15.68 9.23
C SER A 91 12.82 16.55 9.97
N TYR A 92 11.56 16.56 9.52
CA TYR A 92 10.49 17.40 10.04
C TYR A 92 9.30 16.60 10.59
N PRO A 93 9.51 15.66 11.54
CA PRO A 93 8.47 14.72 11.98
C PRO A 93 7.23 15.41 12.57
N THR A 94 7.41 16.53 13.30
CA THR A 94 6.26 17.28 13.85
C THR A 94 5.38 17.89 12.77
N GLN A 95 5.97 18.33 11.65
CA GLN A 95 5.18 18.85 10.52
C GLN A 95 4.46 17.72 9.80
N ALA A 96 5.16 16.62 9.54
CA ALA A 96 4.60 15.42 8.94
C ALA A 96 3.39 14.87 9.71
N ILE A 97 3.50 14.78 11.05
CA ILE A 97 2.42 14.31 11.94
C ILE A 97 1.15 15.17 11.82
N ARG A 98 1.28 16.47 11.54
CA ARG A 98 0.13 17.38 11.41
C ARG A 98 -0.60 17.26 10.07
N HIS A 99 0.04 16.68 9.05
CA HIS A 99 -0.44 16.67 7.67
C HIS A 99 -0.57 15.26 7.08
N THR A 100 -0.43 14.22 7.89
CA THR A 100 -0.53 12.81 7.49
C THR A 100 -1.50 12.09 8.41
N ASP A 101 -2.44 11.34 7.83
CA ASP A 101 -3.48 10.65 8.60
C ASP A 101 -2.92 9.49 9.45
N ASP A 102 -2.02 8.68 8.88
CA ASP A 102 -1.34 7.62 9.62
C ASP A 102 0.00 8.13 10.17
N VAL A 103 0.03 8.37 11.48
CA VAL A 103 1.24 8.85 12.15
C VAL A 103 2.26 7.73 12.41
N HIS A 104 1.87 6.46 12.36
CA HIS A 104 2.75 5.33 12.70
C HIS A 104 3.76 4.99 11.59
N ILE A 105 3.53 5.53 10.39
CA ILE A 105 4.46 5.39 9.26
C ILE A 105 5.56 6.46 9.27
N ILE A 106 5.54 7.41 10.20
CA ILE A 106 6.47 8.56 10.23
C ILE A 106 7.68 8.26 11.13
N TYR A 107 8.88 8.44 10.58
CA TYR A 107 10.16 8.24 11.24
C TYR A 107 11.08 9.45 11.02
N SER A 108 11.95 9.73 12.01
CA SER A 108 12.97 10.78 11.86
C SER A 108 14.14 10.30 10.99
N LYS A 109 14.67 11.16 10.13
CA LYS A 109 15.91 10.92 9.37
C LYS A 109 17.13 10.70 10.25
N ASP A 110 17.08 11.11 11.52
CA ASP A 110 18.16 10.86 12.50
C ASP A 110 18.53 9.37 12.61
N ILE A 111 17.58 8.47 12.32
CA ILE A 111 17.82 7.01 12.31
C ILE A 111 18.86 6.55 11.29
N LEU A 112 19.18 7.39 10.30
CA LEU A 112 20.22 7.12 9.31
C LEU A 112 21.62 7.46 9.81
N THR A 113 21.74 8.18 10.93
CA THR A 113 22.99 8.59 11.53
C THR A 113 23.37 7.63 12.64
N VAL A 114 24.46 6.89 12.47
CA VAL A 114 24.93 5.89 13.45
C VAL A 114 26.20 6.39 14.11
N GLU A 115 26.12 6.86 15.36
CA GLU A 115 27.28 7.34 16.13
C GLU A 115 27.68 6.37 17.25
N ASN A 116 26.74 5.55 17.70
CA ASN A 116 26.95 4.59 18.79
C ASN A 116 26.18 3.27 18.56
N ASP A 117 26.36 2.30 19.47
CA ASP A 117 25.71 0.99 19.37
C ASP A 117 24.17 1.04 19.49
N LYS A 118 23.62 2.03 20.22
CA LYS A 118 22.17 2.23 20.35
C LYS A 118 21.56 2.70 19.03
N ASP A 119 22.19 3.65 18.34
CA ASP A 119 21.71 4.13 17.04
C ASP A 119 21.72 3.00 16.01
N LYS A 120 22.74 2.14 16.08
CA LYS A 120 22.83 0.94 15.24
C LYS A 120 21.69 -0.03 15.52
N GLU A 121 21.35 -0.27 16.79
CA GLU A 121 20.22 -1.10 17.16
C GLU A 121 18.90 -0.51 16.65
N GLU A 122 18.68 0.80 16.80
CA GLU A 122 17.50 1.50 16.30
C GLU A 122 17.34 1.37 14.77
N LEU A 123 18.45 1.52 14.04
CA LEU A 123 18.48 1.32 12.59
C LEU A 123 18.11 -0.12 12.19
N GLU A 124 18.64 -1.12 12.89
CA GLU A 124 18.32 -2.54 12.63
C GLU A 124 16.85 -2.86 12.96
N VAL A 125 16.30 -2.28 14.03
CA VAL A 125 14.87 -2.35 14.34
C VAL A 125 14.05 -1.73 13.21
N PHE A 126 14.47 -0.59 12.66
CA PHE A 126 13.77 0.06 11.55
C PHE A 126 13.82 -0.75 10.25
N LYS A 127 14.96 -1.33 9.90
CA LYS A 127 15.06 -2.28 8.78
C LYS A 127 14.12 -3.46 8.97
N THR A 128 14.08 -4.03 10.18
CA THR A 128 13.20 -5.15 10.52
C THR A 128 11.72 -4.76 10.41
N LYS A 129 11.36 -3.52 10.78
CA LYS A 129 10.00 -2.99 10.60
C LYS A 129 9.62 -2.91 9.13
N ILE A 130 10.49 -2.39 8.26
CA ILE A 130 10.23 -2.35 6.82
C ILE A 130 10.01 -3.77 6.27
N GLN A 131 10.92 -4.71 6.60
CA GLN A 131 10.78 -6.11 6.17
C GLN A 131 9.47 -6.76 6.67
N SER A 132 9.13 -6.51 7.93
CA SER A 132 7.92 -7.05 8.55
C SER A 132 6.66 -6.46 7.93
N ASN A 133 6.64 -5.16 7.61
CA ASN A 133 5.52 -4.52 6.94
C ASN A 133 5.27 -5.13 5.56
N ILE A 134 6.34 -5.32 4.78
CA ILE A 134 6.26 -5.98 3.46
C ILE A 134 5.77 -7.42 3.60
N TYR A 135 6.37 -8.19 4.51
CA TYR A 135 5.99 -9.58 4.74
C TYR A 135 4.52 -9.70 5.17
N ASN A 136 4.06 -8.86 6.09
CA ASN A 136 2.69 -8.87 6.58
C ASN A 136 1.69 -8.48 5.49
N TYR A 137 2.05 -7.57 4.59
CA TYR A 137 1.23 -7.21 3.43
C TYR A 137 1.00 -8.43 2.52
N TYR A 138 2.07 -9.11 2.11
CA TYR A 138 1.94 -10.32 1.27
C TYR A 138 1.26 -11.47 2.00
N LYS A 139 1.57 -11.68 3.28
CA LYS A 139 0.89 -12.68 4.10
C LYS A 139 -0.62 -12.41 4.21
N LYS A 140 -1.02 -11.13 4.27
CA LYS A 140 -2.45 -10.75 4.27
C LYS A 140 -3.10 -11.13 2.93
N ILE A 141 -2.42 -10.93 1.81
CA ILE A 141 -2.88 -11.37 0.49
C ILE A 141 -3.05 -12.89 0.46
N ASP A 142 -2.02 -13.63 0.83
CA ASP A 142 -2.03 -15.10 0.82
C ASP A 142 -3.14 -15.66 1.70
N ASN A 143 -3.24 -15.20 2.95
CA ASN A 143 -4.31 -15.62 3.86
C ASN A 143 -5.71 -15.30 3.33
N THR A 144 -5.87 -14.16 2.65
CA THR A 144 -7.15 -13.76 2.04
C THR A 144 -7.51 -14.72 0.91
N ASN A 145 -6.54 -15.04 0.04
CA ASN A 145 -6.70 -16.00 -1.06
C ASN A 145 -7.04 -17.39 -0.56
N ASP A 146 -6.27 -17.92 0.40
CA ASP A 146 -6.47 -19.24 0.98
C ASP A 146 -7.87 -19.37 1.59
N ARG A 147 -8.34 -18.30 2.27
CA ARG A 147 -9.67 -18.30 2.88
C ARG A 147 -10.79 -18.25 1.83
N ILE A 148 -10.61 -17.47 0.76
CA ILE A 148 -11.55 -17.45 -0.37
C ILE A 148 -11.63 -18.84 -1.00
N GLU A 149 -10.49 -19.49 -1.26
CA GLU A 149 -10.44 -20.83 -1.85
C GLU A 149 -11.20 -21.85 -0.99
N GLN A 150 -10.94 -21.86 0.33
CA GLN A 150 -11.65 -22.73 1.27
C GLN A 150 -13.18 -22.53 1.26
N LEU A 151 -13.64 -21.28 1.24
CA LEU A 151 -15.07 -20.97 1.23
C LEU A 151 -15.72 -21.31 -0.11
N VAL A 152 -15.03 -21.10 -1.24
CA VAL A 152 -15.51 -21.47 -2.57
C VAL A 152 -15.61 -22.99 -2.70
N GLU A 153 -14.60 -23.74 -2.24
CA GLU A 153 -14.64 -25.20 -2.22
C GLU A 153 -15.80 -25.72 -1.34
N LYS A 154 -15.95 -25.15 -0.14
CA LYS A 154 -17.06 -25.47 0.76
C LYS A 154 -18.42 -25.23 0.09
N ARG A 155 -18.60 -24.06 -0.55
CA ARG A 155 -19.82 -23.70 -1.27
C ARG A 155 -20.20 -24.73 -2.32
N ASN A 156 -19.22 -25.22 -3.09
CA ASN A 156 -19.46 -26.17 -4.17
C ASN A 156 -19.81 -27.58 -3.67
N ASN A 157 -19.28 -27.99 -2.51
CA ASN A 157 -19.44 -29.35 -1.99
C ASN A 157 -20.64 -29.52 -1.05
N GLN A 158 -20.90 -28.53 -0.19
CA GLN A 158 -21.88 -28.64 0.90
C GLN A 158 -22.77 -27.40 1.10
N GLY A 159 -22.51 -26.31 0.36
CA GLY A 159 -23.15 -25.01 0.58
C GLY A 159 -22.49 -24.21 1.71
N LEU A 160 -22.84 -22.93 1.80
CA LEU A 160 -22.35 -22.00 2.83
C LEU A 160 -23.47 -21.59 3.79
N GLU A 161 -23.10 -21.31 5.04
CA GLU A 161 -23.96 -20.60 5.98
C GLU A 161 -24.04 -19.11 5.63
N ILE A 162 -25.08 -18.41 6.12
CA ILE A 162 -25.26 -16.97 5.85
C ILE A 162 -24.04 -16.15 6.30
N SER A 163 -23.47 -16.47 7.46
CA SER A 163 -22.26 -15.83 7.99
C SER A 163 -21.05 -16.03 7.08
N GLU A 164 -20.95 -17.18 6.42
CA GLU A 164 -19.86 -17.52 5.51
C GLU A 164 -20.02 -16.85 4.14
N GLU A 165 -21.26 -16.68 3.66
CA GLU A 165 -21.55 -15.87 2.46
C GLU A 165 -21.20 -14.39 2.70
N GLU A 166 -21.50 -13.86 3.88
CA GLU A 166 -21.10 -12.51 4.28
C GLU A 166 -19.57 -12.38 4.40
N GLU A 167 -18.90 -13.39 4.97
CA GLU A 167 -17.44 -13.44 5.07
C GLU A 167 -16.81 -13.45 3.67
N LEU A 168 -17.26 -14.34 2.80
CA LEU A 168 -16.77 -14.46 1.42
C LEU A 168 -16.92 -13.15 0.65
N THR A 169 -18.05 -12.45 0.82
CA THR A 169 -18.27 -11.13 0.23
C THR A 169 -17.24 -10.10 0.72
N LYS A 170 -16.98 -10.05 2.03
CA LYS A 170 -15.97 -9.14 2.60
C LYS A 170 -14.55 -9.47 2.11
N LEU A 171 -14.23 -10.75 1.99
CA LEU A 171 -12.94 -11.20 1.49
C LEU A 171 -12.73 -10.82 0.03
N TYR A 172 -13.76 -10.90 -0.82
CA TYR A 172 -13.65 -10.43 -2.21
C TYR A 172 -13.41 -8.92 -2.31
N ILE A 173 -14.07 -8.11 -1.48
CA ILE A 173 -13.82 -6.67 -1.42
C ILE A 173 -12.36 -6.41 -1.00
N LEU A 174 -11.90 -7.09 0.05
CA LEU A 174 -10.52 -6.95 0.52
C LEU A 174 -9.51 -7.44 -0.54
N PHE A 175 -9.81 -8.51 -1.27
CA PHE A 175 -8.96 -9.02 -2.33
C PHE A 175 -8.79 -8.00 -3.47
N ASP A 176 -9.87 -7.34 -3.87
CA ASP A 176 -9.86 -6.27 -4.86
C ASP A 176 -9.00 -5.08 -4.38
N GLU A 177 -9.16 -4.67 -3.12
CA GLU A 177 -8.34 -3.62 -2.50
C GLU A 177 -6.84 -3.99 -2.43
N LEU A 178 -6.53 -5.26 -2.17
CA LEU A 178 -5.15 -5.73 -2.08
C LEU A 178 -4.49 -5.96 -3.46
N ASN A 179 -5.27 -6.26 -4.49
CA ASN A 179 -4.82 -6.55 -5.85
C ASN A 179 -5.54 -5.71 -6.94
N PRO A 180 -5.41 -4.37 -6.89
CA PRO A 180 -6.14 -3.47 -7.79
C PRO A 180 -5.72 -3.60 -9.26
N ASP A 181 -4.51 -4.10 -9.52
CA ASP A 181 -3.99 -4.34 -10.88
C ASP A 181 -4.57 -5.62 -11.53
N GLY A 182 -5.44 -6.36 -10.83
CA GLY A 182 -6.20 -7.46 -11.39
C GLY A 182 -5.31 -8.52 -12.07
N LYS A 183 -4.36 -9.10 -11.34
CA LYS A 183 -3.84 -10.40 -11.76
C LYS A 183 -4.92 -11.42 -11.44
N ASP A 184 -5.64 -11.80 -12.49
CA ASP A 184 -6.73 -12.76 -12.55
C ASP A 184 -6.85 -13.65 -11.30
N LEU A 185 -8.03 -13.60 -10.66
CA LEU A 185 -8.50 -14.72 -9.85
C LEU A 185 -8.13 -16.00 -10.60
N PRO A 186 -7.36 -16.94 -10.00
CA PRO A 186 -6.96 -18.17 -10.66
C PRO A 186 -8.12 -18.73 -11.48
N ALA A 187 -7.92 -19.06 -12.76
CA ALA A 187 -9.01 -19.45 -13.66
C ALA A 187 -9.84 -20.64 -13.13
N ASN A 188 -9.26 -21.41 -12.22
CA ASN A 188 -9.84 -22.47 -11.40
C ASN A 188 -10.86 -21.99 -10.33
N LEU A 189 -10.87 -20.72 -9.96
CA LEU A 189 -11.86 -20.05 -9.11
C LEU A 189 -12.95 -19.34 -9.92
N ILE A 190 -12.67 -19.03 -11.20
CA ILE A 190 -13.63 -18.45 -12.14
C ILE A 190 -14.37 -19.55 -12.90
N HIS A 191 -15.35 -20.19 -12.27
CA HIS A 191 -16.44 -20.74 -13.08
C HIS A 191 -17.22 -19.55 -13.62
N ARG A 192 -17.23 -19.38 -14.96
CA ARG A 192 -17.83 -18.24 -15.69
C ARG A 192 -19.28 -17.92 -15.28
N ASP A 193 -20.02 -18.88 -14.73
CA ASP A 193 -21.39 -18.69 -14.21
C ASP A 193 -21.44 -17.95 -12.85
N SER A 194 -20.33 -17.93 -12.10
CA SER A 194 -20.23 -17.26 -10.80
C SER A 194 -19.96 -15.77 -10.95
N ILE A 195 -19.13 -15.37 -11.93
CA ILE A 195 -18.82 -13.95 -12.17
C ILE A 195 -20.00 -13.21 -12.78
N SER A 196 -20.80 -13.84 -13.64
CA SER A 196 -22.01 -13.18 -14.18
C SER A 196 -22.98 -12.87 -13.05
N LYS A 197 -23.22 -13.83 -12.16
CA LYS A 197 -24.08 -13.66 -10.98
C LYS A 197 -23.49 -12.68 -9.95
N LEU A 198 -22.17 -12.66 -9.78
CA LEU A 198 -21.50 -11.73 -8.86
C LEU A 198 -21.63 -10.28 -9.36
N ASN A 199 -21.43 -10.06 -10.66
CA ASN A 199 -21.62 -8.74 -11.28
C ASN A 199 -23.08 -8.30 -11.24
N GLU A 200 -24.02 -9.23 -11.44
CA GLU A 200 -25.46 -8.98 -11.27
C GLU A 200 -25.78 -8.58 -9.82
N PHE A 201 -25.29 -9.35 -8.84
CA PHE A 201 -25.49 -9.09 -7.42
C PHE A 201 -24.87 -7.76 -6.95
N VAL A 202 -23.66 -7.43 -7.40
CA VAL A 202 -23.00 -6.16 -7.09
C VAL A 202 -23.79 -4.98 -7.69
N ASN A 203 -24.33 -5.14 -8.90
CA ASN A 203 -25.15 -4.11 -9.53
C ASN A 203 -26.50 -3.95 -8.82
N GLU A 204 -27.18 -5.04 -8.46
CA GLU A 204 -28.42 -5.01 -7.69
C GLU A 204 -28.20 -4.38 -6.31
N THR A 205 -27.10 -4.70 -5.64
CA THR A 205 -26.76 -4.11 -4.33
C THR A 205 -26.49 -2.59 -4.44
N LYS A 206 -25.82 -2.17 -5.53
CA LYS A 206 -25.60 -0.74 -5.83
C LYS A 206 -26.92 -0.01 -6.13
N GLU A 207 -27.85 -0.66 -6.82
CA GLU A 207 -29.20 -0.16 -7.09
C GLU A 207 -29.99 0.02 -5.79
N ILE A 208 -30.01 -1.00 -4.92
CA ILE A 208 -30.65 -0.95 -3.61
C ILE A 208 -30.07 0.18 -2.75
N LEU A 209 -28.73 0.31 -2.69
CA LEU A 209 -28.07 1.40 -1.98
C LEU A 209 -28.42 2.79 -2.55
N LYS A 210 -28.59 2.91 -3.87
CA LYS A 210 -29.07 4.15 -4.50
C LYS A 210 -30.51 4.47 -4.12
N GLU A 211 -31.40 3.47 -4.11
CA GLU A 211 -32.80 3.67 -3.73
C GLU A 211 -32.95 4.05 -2.25
N LEU A 212 -32.22 3.40 -1.35
CA LEU A 212 -32.18 3.74 0.07
C LEU A 212 -31.67 5.18 0.30
N LYS A 213 -30.67 5.62 -0.48
CA LYS A 213 -30.19 7.01 -0.44
C LYS A 213 -31.20 8.01 -0.97
N LYS A 214 -32.04 7.65 -1.96
CA LYS A 214 -33.14 8.49 -2.44
C LYS A 214 -34.27 8.60 -1.41
N LEU A 215 -34.63 7.49 -0.76
CA LEU A 215 -35.65 7.45 0.29
C LEU A 215 -35.25 8.29 1.51
N ASN A 216 -33.97 8.29 1.89
CA ASN A 216 -33.46 9.12 2.99
C ASN A 216 -33.26 10.61 2.64
N LYS A 217 -33.37 11.01 1.36
CA LYS A 217 -33.34 12.43 0.95
C LYS A 217 -34.72 13.08 0.85
N ASN A 218 -35.80 12.29 0.94
CA ASN A 218 -37.18 12.75 0.86
C ASN A 218 -37.89 12.77 2.25
N LYS A 219 -37.11 12.68 3.33
CA LYS A 219 -37.51 13.01 4.71
C LYS A 219 -36.84 14.30 5.13
#